data_AF-A0A7L3GI31-F1
#
_entry.id   AF-A0A7L3GI31-F1
#
_cell.length_a   1.000
_cell.length_b   1.000
_cell.length_c   1.000
_cell.angle_alpha   90.00
_cell.angle_beta   90.00
_cell.angle_gamma   90.00
#
_symmetry.space_group_name_H-M   'P 1'
#
loop_
_entity.id
_entity.type
_entity.pdbx_description
1 polymer ?
#
loop_
_entity_poly.entity_id
_entity_poly.type
_entity_poly.pdbx_seq_one_letter_code
_entity_poly.pdbx_strand_id
1 'polypeptide(L)'
;MVLLTHLLACAFGMGSWVAINGLWVELPLLVRVLPEQWDLPSYITIIIQMANVGPLFVTLMHHFRPGLLKEVAVIYVIVSIGVVACLLLAFLWNYTSSIAGRTHSTAFLILTFFLALVDCTSSVTFLPFMMQLQPQYLTTFFIGEGLSGLIPALIALGQGSSIFNCVNVTYMVNITTGNETMENITVQMETPYLPANFSTLVFFLLMTVMMLACLLAFFFLARQPKVWELSQQQLFPSNIMLSSFDRITNEGAGSQLSRGCPGPKDAKRPRDILTEVSYSLAELTFIYLLIAWVSALTNGVLPSVQSYSCLPYGNTAYHLAATLSSMANPLACIVAMVLPSRSLALLGTLTVAGMGFGAYNMASAVMSPCPPLQGSQWGDATIVLSWVLFTGTLSYVKVMAGVILRSRSHSALVWYGAAEQLGSLLGALLMFPLINVYSFFKSADYCSLNCPV
;
A
#
# COMPACT_ATOMS: atom_id res chain seq x y z
N MET A 1 4.93 -29.43 -12.93
CA MET A 1 5.80 -28.88 -11.86
C MET A 1 6.01 -27.38 -12.03
N VAL A 2 6.52 -26.88 -13.16
CA VAL A 2 6.82 -25.44 -13.36
C VAL A 2 5.59 -24.53 -13.21
N LEU A 3 4.46 -24.86 -13.85
CA LEU A 3 3.21 -24.09 -13.72
C LEU A 3 2.70 -24.01 -12.28
N LEU A 4 2.79 -25.11 -11.53
CA LEU A 4 2.38 -25.15 -10.12
C LEU A 4 3.24 -24.19 -9.29
N THR A 5 4.55 -24.16 -9.49
CA THR A 5 5.44 -23.22 -8.79
C THR A 5 5.12 -21.76 -9.13
N HIS A 6 4.73 -21.45 -10.38
CA HIS A 6 4.24 -20.12 -10.73
C HIS A 6 2.93 -19.78 -9.98
N LEU A 7 1.97 -20.69 -9.93
CA LEU A 7 0.72 -20.47 -9.18
C LEU A 7 0.98 -20.25 -7.69
N LEU A 8 1.89 -21.04 -7.10
CA LEU A 8 2.28 -20.88 -5.69
C LEU A 8 3.00 -19.55 -5.47
N ALA A 9 3.94 -19.15 -6.34
CA ALA A 9 4.62 -17.86 -6.26
C ALA A 9 3.65 -16.68 -6.38
N CYS A 10 2.64 -16.80 -7.25
CA CYS A 10 1.58 -15.81 -7.40
C CYS A 10 0.71 -15.70 -6.15
N ALA A 11 0.25 -16.83 -5.60
CA ALA A 11 -0.54 -16.85 -4.36
C ALA A 11 0.26 -16.34 -3.15
N PHE A 12 1.55 -16.64 -3.08
CA PHE A 12 2.45 -16.12 -2.06
C PHE A 12 2.65 -14.61 -2.18
N GLY A 13 2.89 -14.10 -3.40
CA GLY A 13 3.01 -12.67 -3.67
C GLY A 13 1.72 -11.91 -3.38
N MET A 14 0.57 -12.50 -3.66
CA MET A 14 -0.74 -11.92 -3.37
C MET A 14 -0.94 -11.67 -1.87
N GLY A 15 -0.54 -12.61 -1.01
CA GLY A 15 -0.69 -12.45 0.44
C GLY A 15 0.23 -11.43 1.10
N SER A 16 1.04 -10.68 0.34
CA SER A 16 1.93 -9.64 0.89
C SER A 16 1.21 -8.35 1.26
N TRP A 17 0.15 -7.99 0.51
CA TRP A 17 -0.60 -6.74 0.69
C TRP A 17 -2.11 -6.93 0.66
N VAL A 18 -2.59 -8.18 0.57
CA VAL A 18 -4.00 -8.47 0.38
C VAL A 18 -4.84 -7.91 1.53
N ALA A 19 -4.35 -7.99 2.77
CA ALA A 19 -5.13 -7.59 3.94
C ALA A 19 -5.41 -6.10 3.95
N ILE A 20 -4.36 -5.26 3.85
CA ILE A 20 -4.52 -3.80 3.83
C ILE A 20 -5.23 -3.34 2.56
N ASN A 21 -4.94 -3.91 1.39
CA ASN A 21 -5.66 -3.56 0.16
C ASN A 21 -7.15 -3.91 0.25
N GLY A 22 -7.49 -5.04 0.87
CA GLY A 22 -8.87 -5.42 1.14
C GLY A 22 -9.58 -4.44 2.07
N LEU A 23 -8.92 -3.95 3.12
CA LEU A 23 -9.47 -2.90 3.98
C LEU A 23 -9.76 -1.61 3.20
N TRP A 24 -8.81 -1.16 2.36
CA TRP A 24 -8.97 0.07 1.57
C TRP A 24 -10.15 0.00 0.61
N VAL A 25 -10.38 -1.17 0.02
CA VAL A 25 -11.51 -1.43 -0.87
C VAL A 25 -12.82 -1.51 -0.09
N GLU A 26 -12.86 -2.12 1.10
CA GLU A 26 -14.10 -2.26 1.90
C GLU A 26 -14.50 -0.97 2.63
N LEU A 27 -13.64 0.06 2.63
CA LEU A 27 -13.89 1.35 3.29
C LEU A 27 -15.27 1.95 3.02
N PRO A 28 -15.83 2.00 1.79
CA PRO A 28 -17.16 2.58 1.55
C PRO A 28 -18.29 1.94 2.35
N LEU A 29 -18.13 0.69 2.80
CA LEU A 29 -19.06 0.02 3.72
C LEU A 29 -18.67 0.25 5.18
N LEU A 30 -17.39 0.19 5.51
CA LEU A 30 -16.90 0.37 6.88
C LEU A 30 -17.20 1.77 7.44
N VAL A 31 -16.99 2.83 6.64
CA VAL A 31 -17.22 4.22 7.06
C VAL A 31 -18.69 4.52 7.39
N ARG A 32 -19.62 3.63 7.04
CA ARG A 32 -21.06 3.79 7.35
C ARG A 32 -21.43 3.24 8.71
N VAL A 33 -20.66 2.27 9.21
CA VAL A 33 -20.99 1.49 10.41
C VAL A 33 -20.03 1.81 11.55
N LEU A 34 -18.75 2.01 11.25
CA LEU A 34 -17.74 2.29 12.26
C LEU A 34 -17.85 3.74 12.75
N PRO A 35 -17.64 3.98 14.06
CA PRO A 35 -17.83 5.29 14.66
C PRO A 35 -16.84 6.35 14.16
N GLU A 36 -15.69 5.95 13.61
CA GLU A 36 -14.72 6.86 12.97
C GLU A 36 -15.20 7.44 11.64
N GLN A 37 -16.23 6.85 11.01
CA GLN A 37 -16.81 7.32 9.76
C GLN A 37 -15.76 7.65 8.68
N TRP A 38 -15.81 8.83 8.06
CA TRP A 38 -14.90 9.23 6.99
C TRP A 38 -13.49 9.53 7.47
N ASP A 39 -13.27 9.62 8.79
CA ASP A 39 -11.96 9.78 9.39
C ASP A 39 -11.18 8.44 9.42
N LEU A 40 -11.89 7.31 9.26
CA LEU A 40 -11.33 5.95 9.33
C LEU A 40 -10.05 5.73 8.48
N PRO A 41 -9.95 6.22 7.23
CA PRO A 41 -8.71 6.15 6.45
C PRO A 41 -7.49 6.73 7.17
N SER A 42 -7.66 7.84 7.89
CA SER A 42 -6.55 8.47 8.64
C SER A 42 -6.10 7.61 9.83
N TYR A 43 -7.03 6.89 10.48
CA TYR A 43 -6.69 5.88 11.50
C TYR A 43 -5.94 4.71 10.89
N ILE A 44 -6.40 4.17 9.77
CA ILE A 44 -5.72 3.07 9.07
C ILE A 44 -4.30 3.51 8.68
N THR A 45 -4.15 4.71 8.11
CA THR A 45 -2.84 5.25 7.72
C THR A 45 -1.89 5.37 8.91
N ILE A 46 -2.30 5.95 10.04
CA ILE A 46 -1.39 6.07 11.20
C ILE A 46 -1.05 4.70 11.80
N ILE A 47 -2.00 3.75 11.77
CA ILE A 47 -1.78 2.37 12.21
C ILE A 47 -0.76 1.65 11.34
N ILE A 48 -0.84 1.81 10.01
CA ILE A 48 0.16 1.30 9.07
C ILE A 48 1.54 1.89 9.39
N GLN A 49 1.62 3.18 9.70
CA GLN A 49 2.89 3.79 10.06
C GLN A 49 3.47 3.23 11.37
N MET A 50 2.64 2.92 12.37
CA MET A 50 3.08 2.23 13.59
C MET A 50 3.56 0.80 13.33
N ALA A 51 2.92 0.11 12.38
CA ALA A 51 3.26 -1.26 12.00
C ALA A 51 4.64 -1.41 11.33
N ASN A 52 5.25 -0.31 10.86
CA ASN A 52 6.64 -0.31 10.36
C ASN A 52 7.68 -0.72 11.42
N VAL A 53 7.28 -0.86 12.69
CA VAL A 53 8.06 -1.54 13.73
C VAL A 53 8.47 -2.96 13.32
N GLY A 54 7.67 -3.66 12.51
CA GLY A 54 7.96 -5.01 12.02
C GLY A 54 9.20 -5.06 11.12
N PRO A 55 9.21 -4.36 9.98
CA PRO A 55 10.40 -4.22 9.14
C PRO A 55 11.63 -3.70 9.87
N LEU A 56 11.45 -2.74 10.78
CA LEU A 56 12.53 -2.21 11.60
C LEU A 56 13.13 -3.31 12.49
N PHE A 57 12.28 -4.08 13.16
CA PHE A 57 12.70 -5.21 13.99
C PHE A 57 13.50 -6.24 13.18
N VAL A 58 12.98 -6.64 12.01
CA VAL A 58 13.67 -7.58 11.11
C VAL A 58 15.04 -7.02 10.70
N THR A 59 15.11 -5.75 10.32
CA THR A 59 16.35 -5.09 9.87
C THR A 59 17.39 -5.02 10.99
N LEU A 60 16.98 -4.57 12.20
CA LEU A 60 17.87 -4.46 13.36
C LEU A 60 18.38 -5.84 13.81
N MET A 61 17.53 -6.86 13.80
CA MET A 61 17.92 -8.21 14.14
C MET A 61 18.96 -8.78 13.18
N HIS A 62 18.81 -8.55 11.89
CA HIS A 62 19.84 -8.95 10.91
C HIS A 62 21.14 -8.17 11.06
N HIS A 63 21.07 -6.91 11.49
CA HIS A 63 22.25 -6.10 11.78
C HIS A 63 23.02 -6.56 13.03
N PHE A 64 22.31 -6.76 14.15
CA PHE A 64 22.94 -7.07 15.43
C PHE A 64 23.18 -8.57 15.67
N ARG A 65 22.36 -9.45 15.08
CA ARG A 65 22.40 -10.91 15.30
C ARG A 65 22.23 -11.66 13.98
N PRO A 66 23.21 -11.57 13.06
CA PRO A 66 23.13 -12.24 11.77
C PRO A 66 22.97 -13.76 11.96
N GLY A 67 21.99 -14.35 11.27
CA GLY A 67 21.71 -15.79 11.29
C GLY A 67 20.79 -16.29 12.42
N LEU A 68 20.43 -15.44 13.40
CA LEU A 68 19.49 -15.84 14.45
C LEU A 68 18.04 -15.92 13.93
N LEU A 69 17.65 -14.97 13.07
CA LEU A 69 16.36 -15.01 12.40
C LEU A 69 16.43 -15.95 11.19
N LYS A 70 15.75 -17.09 11.30
CA LYS A 70 15.50 -17.95 10.14
C LYS A 70 14.35 -17.34 9.34
N GLU A 71 14.64 -16.84 8.13
CA GLU A 71 13.64 -16.23 7.23
C GLU A 71 12.36 -17.06 7.12
N VAL A 72 12.50 -18.38 6.92
CA VAL A 72 11.35 -19.29 6.81
C VAL A 72 10.48 -19.30 8.06
N ALA A 73 11.08 -19.25 9.25
CA ALA A 73 10.35 -19.21 10.51
C ALA A 73 9.63 -17.87 10.67
N VAL A 74 10.28 -16.75 10.31
CA VAL A 74 9.66 -15.42 10.35
C VAL A 74 8.45 -15.37 9.44
N ILE A 75 8.56 -15.87 8.21
CA ILE A 75 7.44 -15.91 7.24
C ILE A 75 6.28 -16.75 7.79
N TYR A 76 6.53 -17.94 8.34
CA TYR A 76 5.47 -18.74 8.96
C TYR A 76 4.76 -17.99 10.10
N VAL A 77 5.51 -17.30 10.96
CA VAL A 77 4.94 -16.55 12.09
C VAL A 77 4.08 -15.40 11.59
N ILE A 78 4.59 -14.54 10.71
CA ILE A 78 3.84 -13.37 10.25
C ILE A 78 2.61 -13.77 9.44
N VAL A 79 2.71 -14.76 8.54
CA VAL A 79 1.55 -15.19 7.75
C VAL A 79 0.49 -15.85 8.65
N SER A 80 0.90 -16.60 9.67
CA SER A 80 -0.05 -17.17 10.64
C SER A 80 -0.76 -16.09 11.45
N ILE A 81 -0.04 -15.04 11.87
CA ILE A 81 -0.64 -13.86 12.50
C ILE A 81 -1.66 -13.22 11.56
N GLY A 82 -1.32 -13.07 10.28
CA GLY A 82 -2.21 -12.48 9.27
C GLY A 82 -3.50 -13.29 9.07
N VAL A 83 -3.40 -14.62 8.97
CA VAL A 83 -4.56 -15.52 8.89
C VAL A 83 -5.47 -15.36 10.12
N VAL A 84 -4.89 -15.41 11.33
CA VAL A 84 -5.65 -15.29 12.57
C VAL A 84 -6.29 -13.90 12.68
N ALA A 85 -5.55 -12.84 12.36
CA ALA A 85 -6.05 -11.47 12.40
C ALA A 85 -7.18 -11.25 11.38
N CYS A 86 -7.07 -11.74 10.14
CA CYS A 86 -8.15 -11.67 9.15
C CYS A 86 -9.39 -12.44 9.60
N LEU A 87 -9.20 -13.65 10.17
CA LEU A 87 -10.32 -14.47 10.65
C LEU A 87 -11.04 -13.78 11.81
N LEU A 88 -10.30 -13.27 12.79
CA LEU A 88 -10.86 -12.53 13.91
C LEU A 88 -11.57 -11.25 13.44
N LEU A 89 -11.00 -10.56 12.45
CA LEU A 89 -11.57 -9.35 11.88
C LEU A 89 -12.95 -9.63 11.27
N ALA A 90 -13.13 -10.77 10.60
CA ALA A 90 -14.42 -11.16 10.03
C ALA A 90 -15.57 -11.18 11.05
N PHE A 91 -15.29 -11.49 12.32
CA PHE A 91 -16.30 -11.56 13.38
C PHE A 91 -16.32 -10.32 14.28
N LEU A 92 -15.20 -9.62 14.43
CA LEU A 92 -15.02 -8.56 15.42
C LEU A 92 -14.96 -7.15 14.85
N TRP A 93 -15.04 -6.98 13.52
CA TRP A 93 -14.89 -5.67 12.88
C TRP A 93 -15.88 -4.60 13.38
N ASN A 94 -17.12 -4.98 13.73
CA ASN A 94 -18.16 -4.06 14.19
C ASN A 94 -18.19 -3.87 15.72
N TYR A 95 -17.27 -4.50 16.47
CA TYR A 95 -17.22 -4.37 17.91
C TYR A 95 -16.62 -3.02 18.32
N THR A 96 -17.37 -2.25 19.11
CA THR A 96 -16.98 -0.92 19.57
C THR A 96 -16.73 -0.90 21.07
N SER A 97 -15.83 -0.03 21.51
CA SER A 97 -15.64 0.26 22.93
C SER A 97 -15.40 1.76 23.14
N SER A 98 -15.62 2.25 24.37
CA SER A 98 -15.43 3.67 24.68
C SER A 98 -13.99 3.92 25.16
N ILE A 99 -13.27 4.77 24.45
CA ILE A 99 -11.94 5.27 24.85
C ILE A 99 -12.03 6.80 24.96
N ALA A 100 -11.57 7.36 26.07
CA ALA A 100 -11.56 8.81 26.31
C ALA A 100 -12.92 9.50 26.07
N GLY A 101 -14.03 8.80 26.37
CA GLY A 101 -15.39 9.34 26.22
C GLY A 101 -15.94 9.32 24.79
N ARG A 102 -15.20 8.81 23.80
CA ARG A 102 -15.69 8.57 22.43
C ARG A 102 -15.74 7.08 22.13
N THR A 103 -16.71 6.67 21.32
CA THR A 103 -16.83 5.29 20.84
C THR A 103 -15.85 5.06 19.71
N HIS A 104 -15.08 3.99 19.79
CA HIS A 104 -14.08 3.62 18.79
C HIS A 104 -14.24 2.16 18.39
N SER A 105 -13.91 1.83 17.14
CA SER A 105 -13.88 0.47 16.61
C SER A 105 -12.60 -0.26 17.03
N THR A 106 -12.37 -0.36 18.35
CA THR A 106 -11.09 -0.81 18.90
C THR A 106 -10.64 -2.19 18.43
N ALA A 107 -11.58 -3.12 18.25
CA ALA A 107 -11.26 -4.44 17.71
C ALA A 107 -10.74 -4.35 16.27
N PHE A 108 -11.44 -3.58 15.43
CA PHE A 108 -11.03 -3.30 14.05
C PHE A 108 -9.63 -2.65 14.00
N LEU A 109 -9.38 -1.61 14.80
CA LEU A 109 -8.11 -0.88 14.82
C LEU A 109 -6.93 -1.76 15.27
N ILE A 110 -7.12 -2.57 16.32
CA ILE A 110 -6.09 -3.50 16.82
C ILE A 110 -5.79 -4.59 15.79
N LEU A 111 -6.82 -5.18 15.18
CA LEU A 111 -6.63 -6.20 14.15
C LEU A 111 -6.00 -5.61 12.89
N THR A 112 -6.37 -4.38 12.52
CA THR A 112 -5.71 -3.62 11.43
C THR A 112 -4.23 -3.42 11.71
N PHE A 113 -3.82 -3.17 12.96
CA PHE A 113 -2.40 -3.10 13.33
C PHE A 113 -1.66 -4.41 13.06
N PHE A 114 -2.24 -5.56 13.43
CA PHE A 114 -1.62 -6.85 13.15
C PHE A 114 -1.57 -7.15 11.65
N LEU A 115 -2.62 -6.81 10.89
CA LEU A 115 -2.62 -6.96 9.44
C LEU A 115 -1.56 -6.06 8.78
N ALA A 116 -1.48 -4.80 9.18
CA ALA A 116 -0.44 -3.88 8.71
C ALA A 116 0.97 -4.38 9.08
N LEU A 117 1.14 -4.95 10.28
CA LEU A 117 2.42 -5.51 10.73
C LEU A 117 2.86 -6.65 9.80
N VAL A 118 1.92 -7.51 9.40
CA VAL A 118 2.16 -8.59 8.45
C VAL A 118 2.51 -8.03 7.07
N ASP A 119 1.72 -7.10 6.54
CA ASP A 119 1.90 -6.56 5.20
C ASP A 119 3.23 -5.78 5.07
N CYS A 120 3.52 -4.90 6.03
CA CYS A 120 4.80 -4.18 6.07
C CYS A 120 5.99 -5.15 6.21
N THR A 121 5.92 -6.14 7.11
CA THR A 121 7.02 -7.10 7.34
C THR A 121 7.21 -8.07 6.17
N SER A 122 6.12 -8.44 5.47
CA SER A 122 6.17 -9.33 4.31
C SER A 122 7.01 -8.71 3.18
N SER A 123 6.89 -7.39 2.98
CA SER A 123 7.64 -6.64 1.96
C SER A 123 9.17 -6.75 2.13
N VAL A 124 9.66 -6.98 3.35
CA VAL A 124 11.10 -7.17 3.63
C VAL A 124 11.53 -8.62 3.85
N THR A 125 10.59 -9.56 3.93
CA THR A 125 10.88 -10.99 4.23
C THR A 125 10.55 -11.95 3.09
N PHE A 126 9.50 -11.69 2.32
CA PHE A 126 9.05 -12.58 1.24
C PHE A 126 10.00 -12.59 0.05
N LEU A 127 10.49 -11.41 -0.32
CA LEU A 127 11.40 -11.26 -1.46
C LEU A 127 12.74 -11.99 -1.24
N PRO A 128 13.45 -11.84 -0.09
CA PRO A 128 14.66 -12.62 0.18
C PRO A 128 14.45 -14.14 0.04
N PHE A 129 13.31 -14.65 0.49
CA PHE A 129 12.95 -16.05 0.30
C PHE A 129 12.78 -16.41 -1.17
N MET A 130 12.05 -15.60 -1.94
CA MET A 130 11.82 -15.84 -3.37
C MET A 130 13.11 -15.79 -4.20
N MET A 131 14.10 -15.02 -3.77
CA MET A 131 15.43 -14.98 -4.42
C MET A 131 16.21 -16.30 -4.29
N GLN A 132 15.82 -17.20 -3.38
CA GLN A 132 16.41 -18.55 -3.26
C GLN A 132 15.85 -19.54 -4.29
N LEU A 133 14.82 -19.14 -5.04
CA LEU A 133 14.21 -19.91 -6.12
C LEU A 133 14.69 -19.39 -7.49
N GLN A 134 14.31 -20.07 -8.56
CA GLN A 134 14.65 -19.62 -9.90
C GLN A 134 14.06 -18.23 -10.19
N PRO A 135 14.82 -17.30 -10.81
CA PRO A 135 14.37 -15.91 -10.98
C PRO A 135 13.10 -15.73 -11.83
N GLN A 136 12.71 -16.72 -12.65
CA GLN A 136 11.43 -16.73 -13.37
C GLN A 136 10.21 -16.68 -12.43
N TYR A 137 10.37 -17.08 -11.16
CA TYR A 137 9.28 -17.03 -10.18
C TYR A 137 9.16 -15.66 -9.49
N LEU A 138 10.20 -14.81 -9.54
CA LEU A 138 10.16 -13.45 -9.00
C LEU A 138 9.19 -12.56 -9.79
N THR A 139 9.17 -12.67 -11.12
CA THR A 139 8.20 -11.94 -11.95
C THR A 139 6.77 -12.32 -11.61
N THR A 140 6.53 -13.61 -11.33
CA THR A 140 5.21 -14.12 -10.95
C THR A 140 4.80 -13.70 -9.55
N PHE A 141 5.75 -13.58 -8.63
CA PHE A 141 5.53 -13.01 -7.31
C PHE A 141 5.02 -11.56 -7.41
N PHE A 142 5.66 -10.71 -8.23
CA PHE A 142 5.21 -9.33 -8.44
C PHE A 142 3.84 -9.23 -9.11
N ILE A 143 3.51 -10.16 -10.03
CA ILE A 143 2.15 -10.26 -10.56
C ILE A 143 1.17 -10.57 -9.43
N GLY A 144 1.50 -11.51 -8.55
CA GLY A 144 0.71 -11.82 -7.36
C GLY A 144 0.48 -10.61 -6.45
N GLU A 145 1.54 -9.86 -6.15
CA GLU A 145 1.48 -8.62 -5.37
C GLU A 145 0.52 -7.60 -6.00
N GLY A 146 0.51 -7.45 -7.33
CA GLY A 146 -0.48 -6.60 -8.01
C GLY A 146 -1.92 -7.12 -7.94
N LEU A 147 -2.12 -8.44 -7.96
CA LEU A 147 -3.44 -9.06 -7.81
C LEU A 147 -4.01 -8.92 -6.40
N SER A 148 -3.18 -8.60 -5.41
CA SER A 148 -3.60 -8.40 -4.01
C SER A 148 -4.61 -7.25 -3.84
N GLY A 149 -4.60 -6.25 -4.71
CA GLY A 149 -5.59 -5.17 -4.74
C GLY A 149 -6.75 -5.44 -5.71
N LEU A 150 -6.47 -6.06 -6.86
CA LEU A 150 -7.48 -6.33 -7.88
C LEU A 150 -8.53 -7.36 -7.45
N ILE A 151 -8.13 -8.46 -6.81
CA ILE A 151 -9.07 -9.52 -6.44
C ILE A 151 -10.06 -9.04 -5.36
N PRO A 152 -9.64 -8.42 -4.25
CA PRO A 152 -10.58 -7.87 -3.26
C PRO A 152 -11.51 -6.83 -3.86
N ALA A 153 -11.03 -5.99 -4.77
CA ALA A 153 -11.85 -5.03 -5.51
C ALA A 153 -12.96 -5.67 -6.33
N LEU A 154 -12.65 -6.71 -7.11
CA LEU A 154 -13.68 -7.43 -7.88
C LEU A 154 -14.73 -8.07 -6.97
N ILE A 155 -14.29 -8.58 -5.80
CA ILE A 155 -15.18 -9.10 -4.77
C ILE A 155 -16.10 -7.99 -4.23
N ALA A 156 -15.55 -6.82 -3.86
CA ALA A 156 -16.32 -5.70 -3.31
C ALA A 156 -17.25 -5.01 -4.34
N LEU A 157 -16.89 -5.03 -5.62
CA LEU A 157 -17.78 -4.63 -6.71
C LEU A 157 -18.94 -5.62 -6.85
N GLY A 158 -18.66 -6.93 -6.82
CA GLY A 158 -19.67 -7.99 -6.80
C GLY A 158 -20.57 -7.95 -5.56
N GLN A 159 -20.06 -7.45 -4.44
CA GLN A 159 -20.82 -7.19 -3.21
C GLN A 159 -21.92 -6.15 -3.42
N GLY A 160 -21.88 -5.37 -4.50
CA GLY A 160 -22.95 -4.43 -4.83
C GLY A 160 -22.99 -3.22 -3.90
N SER A 161 -21.88 -2.89 -3.26
CA SER A 161 -21.75 -1.73 -2.36
C SER A 161 -21.99 -0.38 -3.04
N SER A 162 -22.27 -0.35 -4.35
CA SER A 162 -22.27 0.84 -5.21
C SER A 162 -23.64 1.46 -5.53
N ILE A 163 -24.75 0.91 -5.04
CA ILE A 163 -26.09 1.38 -5.43
C ILE A 163 -26.79 2.04 -4.24
N PHE A 164 -27.10 3.33 -4.37
CA PHE A 164 -27.96 4.06 -3.47
C PHE A 164 -29.09 4.68 -4.32
N ASN A 165 -30.32 4.62 -3.84
CA ASN A 165 -31.43 5.37 -4.42
C ASN A 165 -31.76 6.50 -3.46
N CYS A 166 -31.78 7.75 -3.91
CA CYS A 166 -32.29 8.82 -3.06
C CYS A 166 -33.78 8.59 -2.82
N VAL A 167 -34.19 8.53 -1.55
CA VAL A 167 -35.61 8.51 -1.19
C VAL A 167 -35.95 9.73 -0.37
N ASN A 168 -37.17 10.22 -0.58
CA ASN A 168 -37.73 11.29 0.24
C ASN A 168 -38.19 10.68 1.56
N VAL A 169 -37.52 11.02 2.65
CA VAL A 169 -37.93 10.66 4.02
C VAL A 169 -38.68 11.85 4.62
N THR A 170 -39.93 11.64 5.02
CA THR A 170 -40.74 12.66 5.70
C THR A 170 -40.52 12.59 7.20
N TYR A 171 -39.93 13.65 7.75
CA TYR A 171 -39.79 13.87 9.17
C TYR A 171 -40.92 14.76 9.70
N MET A 172 -41.54 14.35 10.82
CA MET A 172 -42.44 15.22 11.57
C MET A 172 -41.61 15.99 12.59
N VAL A 173 -41.55 17.31 12.45
CA VAL A 173 -40.82 18.20 13.34
C VAL A 173 -41.82 19.09 14.07
N ASN A 174 -41.82 19.01 15.39
CA ASN A 174 -42.64 19.88 16.23
C ASN A 174 -41.89 21.20 16.42
N ILE A 175 -42.32 22.24 15.70
CA ILE A 175 -41.73 23.58 15.83
C ILE A 175 -42.56 24.34 16.86
N THR A 176 -41.97 24.58 18.02
CA THR A 176 -42.51 25.53 19.01
C THR A 176 -42.15 26.94 18.61
N THR A 177 -43.14 27.74 18.18
CA THR A 177 -42.95 29.17 17.92
C THR A 177 -43.81 29.96 18.90
N GLY A 178 -43.21 30.42 20.00
CA GLY A 178 -43.97 31.02 21.12
C GLY A 178 -44.65 29.97 22.00
N ASN A 179 -45.93 30.17 22.34
CA ASN A 179 -46.75 29.25 23.16
C ASN A 179 -47.48 28.17 22.33
N GLU A 180 -47.31 28.14 21.01
CA GLU A 180 -47.95 27.19 20.12
C GLU A 180 -46.94 26.18 19.56
N THR A 181 -47.24 24.90 19.73
CA THR A 181 -46.56 23.78 19.08
C THR A 181 -47.23 23.53 17.74
N MET A 182 -46.54 23.78 16.62
CA MET A 182 -47.04 23.44 15.29
C MET A 182 -46.27 22.23 14.76
N GLU A 183 -47.00 21.18 14.37
CA GLU A 183 -46.43 20.02 13.68
C GLU A 183 -46.14 20.41 12.23
N ASN A 184 -44.87 20.43 11.84
CA ASN A 184 -44.46 20.74 10.48
C ASN A 184 -43.79 19.51 9.84
N ILE A 185 -44.14 19.21 8.59
CA ILE A 185 -43.56 18.08 7.86
C ILE A 185 -42.35 18.59 7.08
N THR A 186 -41.14 18.19 7.47
CA THR A 186 -39.94 18.46 6.70
C THR A 186 -39.59 17.23 5.87
N VAL A 187 -39.51 17.38 4.55
CA VAL A 187 -39.03 16.33 3.65
C VAL A 187 -37.52 16.46 3.55
N GLN A 188 -36.79 15.45 4.01
CA GLN A 188 -35.35 15.36 3.84
C GLN A 188 -35.04 14.18 2.92
N MET A 189 -34.25 14.43 1.88
CA MET A 189 -33.73 13.36 1.04
C MET A 189 -32.63 12.65 1.80
N GLU A 190 -32.76 11.34 1.96
CA GLU A 190 -31.71 10.50 2.53
C GLU A 190 -31.20 9.52 1.48
N THR A 191 -29.98 9.03 1.70
CA THR A 191 -29.37 7.93 0.96
C THR A 191 -29.68 6.59 1.66
N PRO A 192 -30.85 5.93 1.46
CA PRO A 192 -31.02 4.56 1.89
C PRO A 192 -30.07 3.69 1.07
N TYR A 193 -29.02 3.24 1.72
CA TYR A 193 -28.08 2.31 1.13
C TYR A 193 -28.78 0.96 0.93
N LEU A 194 -28.80 0.49 -0.32
CA LEU A 194 -29.26 -0.88 -0.59
C LEU A 194 -28.35 -1.86 0.16
N PRO A 195 -28.92 -2.94 0.72
CA PRO A 195 -28.11 -3.97 1.36
C PRO A 195 -27.15 -4.55 0.33
N ALA A 196 -25.89 -4.66 0.73
CA ALA A 196 -24.89 -5.38 -0.04
C ALA A 196 -25.38 -6.82 -0.35
N ASN A 197 -25.05 -7.32 -1.54
CA ASN A 197 -25.39 -8.68 -1.99
C ASN A 197 -24.90 -9.75 -1.01
N PHE A 198 -23.80 -9.46 -0.30
CA PHE A 198 -23.32 -10.25 0.83
C PHE A 198 -22.67 -9.34 1.89
N SER A 199 -22.60 -9.82 3.13
CA SER A 199 -22.14 -9.03 4.28
C SER A 199 -20.61 -8.84 4.30
N THR A 200 -20.14 -7.78 4.97
CA THR A 200 -18.71 -7.53 5.24
C THR A 200 -18.03 -8.70 5.98
N LEU A 201 -18.79 -9.52 6.72
CA LEU A 201 -18.30 -10.78 7.27
C LEU A 201 -17.84 -11.74 6.17
N VAL A 202 -18.65 -11.94 5.12
CA VAL A 202 -18.29 -12.83 4.00
C VAL A 202 -17.08 -12.27 3.25
N PHE A 203 -17.01 -10.95 3.07
CA PHE A 203 -15.83 -10.29 2.49
C PHE A 203 -14.55 -10.65 3.27
N PHE A 204 -14.52 -10.43 4.58
CA PHE A 204 -13.34 -10.75 5.40
C PHE A 204 -13.04 -12.25 5.51
N LEU A 205 -14.04 -13.12 5.41
CA LEU A 205 -13.80 -14.56 5.27
C LEU A 205 -13.11 -14.90 3.95
N LEU A 206 -13.48 -14.27 2.84
CA LEU A 206 -12.79 -14.43 1.55
C LEU A 206 -11.34 -13.95 1.64
N MET A 207 -11.08 -12.83 2.32
CA MET A 207 -9.72 -12.35 2.61
C MET A 207 -8.93 -13.36 3.44
N THR A 208 -9.58 -13.99 4.42
CA THR A 208 -8.96 -15.06 5.23
C THR A 208 -8.59 -16.26 4.36
N VAL A 209 -9.43 -16.65 3.40
CA VAL A 209 -9.13 -17.72 2.44
C VAL A 209 -7.91 -17.37 1.58
N MET A 210 -7.78 -16.10 1.14
CA MET A 210 -6.61 -15.65 0.39
C MET A 210 -5.33 -15.70 1.24
N MET A 211 -5.39 -15.31 2.52
CA MET A 211 -4.26 -15.42 3.44
C MET A 211 -3.88 -16.88 3.74
N LEU A 212 -4.87 -17.77 3.87
CA LEU A 212 -4.63 -19.21 4.00
C LEU A 212 -3.98 -19.78 2.73
N ALA A 213 -4.41 -19.33 1.55
CA ALA A 213 -3.78 -19.72 0.29
C ALA A 213 -2.31 -19.27 0.23
N CYS A 214 -1.99 -18.08 0.74
CA CYS A 214 -0.60 -17.61 0.89
C CYS A 214 0.21 -18.52 1.83
N LEU A 215 -0.34 -18.88 2.99
CA LEU A 215 0.33 -19.79 3.94
C LEU A 215 0.60 -21.17 3.33
N LEU A 216 -0.39 -21.74 2.64
CA LEU A 216 -0.27 -23.01 1.94
C LEU A 216 0.74 -22.91 0.81
N ALA A 217 0.70 -21.83 0.03
CA ALA A 217 1.66 -21.58 -1.04
C ALA A 217 3.09 -21.53 -0.51
N PHE A 218 3.32 -20.79 0.56
CA PHE A 218 4.61 -20.73 1.24
C PHE A 218 5.04 -22.11 1.76
N PHE A 219 4.14 -22.88 2.35
CA PHE A 219 4.42 -24.24 2.84
C PHE A 219 4.93 -25.19 1.76
N PHE A 220 4.39 -25.11 0.55
CA PHE A 220 4.85 -25.89 -0.59
C PHE A 220 6.14 -25.34 -1.19
N LEU A 221 6.27 -24.01 -1.32
CA LEU A 221 7.49 -23.37 -1.83
C LEU A 221 8.70 -23.64 -0.92
N ALA A 222 8.51 -23.61 0.40
CA ALA A 222 9.57 -23.85 1.38
C ALA A 222 10.14 -25.28 1.32
N ARG A 223 9.41 -26.24 0.72
CA ARG A 223 9.84 -27.62 0.51
C ARG A 223 10.50 -27.87 -0.84
N GLN A 224 10.48 -26.89 -1.75
CA GLN A 224 11.13 -27.03 -3.04
C GLN A 224 12.66 -27.04 -2.87
N PRO A 225 13.39 -27.81 -3.71
CA PRO A 225 14.84 -27.80 -3.69
C PRO A 225 15.37 -26.40 -4.03
N LYS A 226 16.19 -25.86 -3.14
CA LYS A 226 16.82 -24.55 -3.32
C LYS A 226 17.93 -24.66 -4.35
N VAL A 227 17.82 -23.94 -5.46
CA VAL A 227 18.86 -23.90 -6.49
C VAL A 227 19.79 -22.75 -6.16
N TRP A 228 20.87 -23.04 -5.42
CA TRP A 228 21.87 -22.04 -5.05
C TRP A 228 22.76 -21.61 -6.23
N GLU A 229 22.83 -22.41 -7.31
CA GLU A 229 23.89 -22.30 -8.31
C GLU A 229 23.58 -21.48 -9.59
N LEU A 230 22.35 -20.97 -9.81
CA LEU A 230 22.02 -20.19 -11.02
C LEU A 230 21.71 -18.71 -10.80
N SER A 231 21.67 -18.24 -9.55
CA SER A 231 21.29 -16.87 -9.22
C SER A 231 22.42 -15.85 -9.36
N GLN A 232 23.70 -16.26 -9.26
CA GLN A 232 24.82 -15.31 -9.28
C GLN A 232 25.26 -14.88 -10.69
N GLN A 233 24.94 -15.65 -11.74
CA GLN A 233 25.56 -15.43 -13.06
C GLN A 233 24.62 -15.04 -14.20
N GLN A 234 23.28 -15.12 -14.07
CA GLN A 234 22.46 -15.02 -15.29
C GLN A 234 21.12 -14.29 -15.30
N LEU A 235 20.66 -13.59 -14.26
CA LEU A 235 19.38 -12.85 -14.35
C LEU A 235 19.48 -11.36 -13.96
N PHE A 236 19.70 -10.56 -15.01
CA PHE A 236 19.58 -9.11 -15.17
C PHE A 236 20.66 -8.20 -14.56
N PRO A 237 21.08 -7.12 -15.28
CA PRO A 237 22.00 -6.12 -14.74
C PRO A 237 21.31 -5.33 -13.64
N SER A 238 21.34 -5.85 -12.40
CA SER A 238 21.24 -5.11 -11.13
C SER A 238 20.36 -3.84 -11.14
N ASN A 239 19.14 -3.91 -11.67
CA ASN A 239 18.21 -2.79 -11.69
C ASN A 239 16.91 -3.28 -11.05
N ILE A 240 16.57 -2.66 -9.92
CA ILE A 240 15.30 -2.76 -9.17
C ILE A 240 15.23 -3.94 -8.18
N MET A 241 15.86 -3.81 -7.01
CA MET A 241 15.23 -3.96 -5.68
C MET A 241 16.25 -3.93 -4.53
N LEU A 242 15.78 -3.65 -3.33
CA LEU A 242 16.51 -3.33 -2.10
C LEU A 242 17.48 -4.47 -1.66
N SER A 243 18.78 -4.37 -1.92
CA SER A 243 19.80 -5.23 -1.30
C SER A 243 20.12 -4.69 0.09
N SER A 244 19.39 -5.14 1.12
CA SER A 244 19.91 -5.14 2.49
C SER A 244 20.75 -6.40 2.79
N PHE A 245 20.85 -7.37 1.88
CA PHE A 245 21.34 -8.73 2.22
C PHE A 245 22.56 -9.28 1.47
N ASP A 246 23.12 -8.58 0.47
CA ASP A 246 24.21 -9.15 -0.36
C ASP A 246 25.60 -9.26 0.31
N ARG A 247 25.70 -9.27 1.66
CA ARG A 247 27.01 -9.39 2.31
C ARG A 247 27.05 -10.02 3.70
N ILE A 248 26.39 -11.17 3.92
CA ILE A 248 26.60 -11.97 5.15
C ILE A 248 27.20 -13.35 4.87
N THR A 249 27.26 -13.81 3.62
CA THR A 249 27.92 -15.08 3.31
C THR A 249 29.36 -14.85 2.83
N ASN A 250 30.31 -15.30 3.65
CA ASN A 250 31.76 -15.39 3.42
C ASN A 250 32.64 -14.15 3.62
N GLU A 251 32.88 -13.77 4.88
CA GLU A 251 34.24 -13.48 5.35
C GLU A 251 34.42 -13.99 6.79
N GLY A 252 35.20 -15.07 6.98
CA GLY A 252 35.77 -15.40 8.29
C GLY A 252 35.80 -16.86 8.72
N ALA A 253 36.74 -17.65 8.16
CA ALA A 253 37.46 -18.71 8.89
C ALA A 253 38.70 -19.12 8.07
N GLY A 254 39.89 -18.82 8.59
CA GLY A 254 41.16 -18.94 7.85
C GLY A 254 41.84 -20.31 7.93
N SER A 255 42.93 -20.45 7.16
CA SER A 255 44.24 -20.99 7.57
C SER A 255 45.03 -21.57 6.38
N GLN A 256 46.25 -21.04 6.20
CA GLN A 256 47.50 -21.70 5.77
C GLN A 256 47.77 -22.13 4.31
N LEU A 257 48.79 -21.45 3.76
CA LEU A 257 50.08 -21.98 3.27
C LEU A 257 50.13 -22.82 1.96
N SER A 258 50.80 -22.21 0.97
CA SER A 258 51.88 -22.77 0.13
C SER A 258 51.64 -22.94 -1.37
N ARG A 259 52.70 -22.56 -2.09
CA ARG A 259 53.14 -22.87 -3.46
C ARG A 259 52.52 -22.13 -4.64
N GLY A 260 53.37 -21.30 -5.24
CA GLY A 260 53.15 -20.67 -6.54
C GLY A 260 53.44 -21.58 -7.73
N CYS A 261 52.93 -21.13 -8.88
CA CYS A 261 53.43 -21.37 -10.23
C CYS A 261 53.08 -20.12 -11.07
N PRO A 262 53.99 -19.59 -11.93
CA PRO A 262 53.72 -18.40 -12.73
C PRO A 262 53.23 -18.72 -14.15
N GLY A 263 52.27 -17.91 -14.63
CA GLY A 263 52.01 -17.64 -16.06
C GLY A 263 50.58 -17.95 -16.54
N PRO A 264 50.11 -17.40 -17.69
CA PRO A 264 50.62 -16.28 -18.49
C PRO A 264 49.61 -15.11 -18.64
N LYS A 265 50.13 -14.02 -19.23
CA LYS A 265 49.44 -12.76 -19.55
C LYS A 265 48.35 -12.95 -20.62
N ASP A 266 47.45 -11.96 -20.64
CA ASP A 266 46.46 -11.63 -21.68
C ASP A 266 45.16 -12.45 -21.75
N ALA A 267 44.16 -11.95 -21.00
CA ALA A 267 42.80 -11.86 -21.50
C ALA A 267 42.18 -10.58 -20.94
N LYS A 268 42.14 -9.51 -21.76
CA LYS A 268 41.35 -8.32 -21.49
C LYS A 268 39.89 -8.75 -21.32
N ARG A 269 39.39 -8.78 -20.09
CA ARG A 269 37.94 -8.83 -19.83
C ARG A 269 37.30 -7.63 -20.55
N PRO A 270 36.15 -7.80 -21.22
CA PRO A 270 35.38 -6.67 -21.70
C PRO A 270 35.07 -5.77 -20.50
N ARG A 271 35.54 -4.52 -20.54
CA ARG A 271 35.07 -3.47 -19.64
C ARG A 271 33.60 -3.23 -20.01
N ASP A 272 32.68 -3.75 -19.22
CA ASP A 272 31.30 -3.25 -19.25
C ASP A 272 31.34 -1.75 -18.98
N ILE A 273 30.83 -0.99 -19.94
CA ILE A 273 30.68 0.46 -19.87
C ILE A 273 29.48 0.74 -18.96
N LEU A 274 29.61 0.48 -17.66
CA LEU A 274 28.77 1.12 -16.67
C LEU A 274 29.47 2.44 -16.33
N THR A 275 29.03 3.52 -16.96
CA THR A 275 29.42 4.87 -16.56
C THR A 275 29.04 5.03 -15.09
N GLU A 276 30.03 5.04 -14.19
CA GLU A 276 29.83 5.42 -12.79
C GLU A 276 29.42 6.90 -12.77
N VAL A 277 28.12 7.16 -12.82
CA VAL A 277 27.59 8.52 -12.68
C VAL A 277 27.87 8.96 -11.25
N SER A 278 28.80 9.90 -11.10
CA SER A 278 29.13 10.49 -9.81
C SER A 278 28.18 11.63 -9.49
N TYR A 279 27.22 11.34 -8.60
CA TYR A 279 26.33 12.35 -8.01
C TYR A 279 27.06 13.16 -6.93
N SER A 280 26.90 14.47 -6.96
CA SER A 280 27.30 15.39 -5.90
C SER A 280 26.49 15.17 -4.61
N LEU A 281 26.99 15.68 -3.48
CA LEU A 281 26.27 15.66 -2.20
C LEU A 281 24.90 16.36 -2.31
N ALA A 282 24.82 17.45 -3.08
CA ALA A 282 23.59 18.20 -3.29
C ALA A 282 22.53 17.37 -4.04
N GLU A 283 22.94 16.68 -5.11
CA GLU A 283 22.04 15.78 -5.85
C GLU A 283 21.59 14.60 -5.00
N LEU A 284 22.48 14.04 -4.17
CA LEU A 284 22.13 12.95 -3.26
C LEU A 284 21.13 13.42 -2.19
N THR A 285 21.36 14.59 -1.62
CA THR A 285 20.44 15.21 -0.65
C THR A 285 19.09 15.47 -1.28
N PHE A 286 19.07 15.98 -2.52
CA PHE A 286 17.85 16.16 -3.30
C PHE A 286 17.10 14.84 -3.50
N ILE A 287 17.78 13.75 -3.86
CA ILE A 287 17.15 12.43 -4.04
C ILE A 287 16.49 11.95 -2.74
N TYR A 288 17.18 12.03 -1.59
CA TYR A 288 16.60 11.63 -0.31
C TYR A 288 15.40 12.48 0.12
N LEU A 289 15.48 13.80 -0.07
CA LEU A 289 14.35 14.70 0.20
C LEU A 289 13.17 14.40 -0.73
N LEU A 290 13.44 14.11 -2.01
CA LEU A 290 12.44 13.72 -2.99
C LEU A 290 11.73 12.42 -2.56
N ILE A 291 12.49 11.40 -2.13
CA ILE A 291 11.93 10.13 -1.65
C ILE A 291 11.04 10.35 -0.43
N ALA A 292 11.53 11.09 0.57
CA ALA A 292 10.76 11.38 1.77
C ALA A 292 9.46 12.15 1.42
N TRP A 293 9.54 13.14 0.54
CA TRP A 293 8.39 13.90 0.08
C TRP A 293 7.36 13.05 -0.66
N VAL A 294 7.81 12.29 -1.65
CA VAL A 294 6.94 11.41 -2.44
C VAL A 294 6.30 10.33 -1.57
N SER A 295 7.04 9.79 -0.59
CA SER A 295 6.53 8.78 0.35
C SER A 295 5.56 9.38 1.38
N ALA A 296 5.74 10.64 1.76
CA ALA A 296 4.76 11.38 2.55
C ALA A 296 3.43 11.52 1.80
N LEU A 297 3.49 11.92 0.52
CA LEU A 297 2.30 12.07 -0.31
C LEU A 297 1.59 10.74 -0.57
N THR A 298 2.32 9.72 -1.00
CA THR A 298 1.74 8.46 -1.49
C THR A 298 1.23 7.53 -0.39
N ASN A 299 1.83 7.55 0.81
CA ASN A 299 1.48 6.61 1.87
C ASN A 299 0.83 7.29 3.09
N GLY A 300 1.05 8.59 3.29
CA GLY A 300 0.54 9.33 4.45
C GLY A 300 -0.60 10.27 4.06
N VAL A 301 -0.29 11.29 3.26
CA VAL A 301 -1.16 12.45 3.08
C VAL A 301 -2.43 12.11 2.30
N LEU A 302 -2.28 11.59 1.09
CA LEU A 302 -3.40 11.37 0.17
C LEU A 302 -4.30 10.19 0.62
N PRO A 303 -3.76 9.02 1.02
CA PRO A 303 -4.60 7.92 1.50
C PRO A 303 -5.52 8.31 2.65
N SER A 304 -5.04 9.18 3.56
CA SER A 304 -5.82 9.68 4.70
C SER A 304 -7.09 10.44 4.28
N VAL A 305 -7.12 11.00 3.06
CA VAL A 305 -8.25 11.80 2.56
C VAL A 305 -8.99 11.16 1.39
N GLN A 306 -8.70 9.89 1.08
CA GLN A 306 -9.27 9.22 -0.08
C GLN A 306 -10.80 9.14 -0.02
N SER A 307 -11.37 8.88 1.16
CA SER A 307 -12.81 8.93 1.43
C SER A 307 -13.41 10.27 1.00
N TYR A 308 -12.85 11.39 1.49
CA TYR A 308 -13.34 12.74 1.18
C TYR A 308 -13.21 13.11 -0.29
N SER A 309 -12.18 12.62 -0.99
CA SER A 309 -11.95 12.92 -2.40
C SER A 309 -12.85 12.13 -3.35
N CYS A 310 -13.16 10.86 -3.03
CA CYS A 310 -13.78 9.93 -3.98
C CYS A 310 -15.25 9.62 -3.67
N LEU A 311 -15.62 9.47 -2.39
CA LEU A 311 -17.00 9.13 -2.02
C LEU A 311 -18.05 10.16 -2.46
N PRO A 312 -17.76 11.48 -2.57
CA PRO A 312 -18.73 12.42 -3.13
C PRO A 312 -19.08 12.19 -4.61
N TYR A 313 -18.22 11.48 -5.37
CA TYR A 313 -18.49 11.02 -6.74
C TYR A 313 -19.18 9.65 -6.78
N GLY A 314 -19.41 9.04 -5.61
CA GLY A 314 -20.04 7.75 -5.46
C GLY A 314 -19.05 6.59 -5.25
N ASN A 315 -19.60 5.47 -4.80
CA ASN A 315 -18.82 4.29 -4.43
C ASN A 315 -18.14 3.61 -5.62
N THR A 316 -18.73 3.70 -6.82
CA THR A 316 -18.11 3.19 -8.06
C THR A 316 -16.79 3.90 -8.35
N ALA A 317 -16.79 5.23 -8.29
CA ALA A 317 -15.59 6.05 -8.48
C ALA A 317 -14.53 5.73 -7.41
N TYR A 318 -14.95 5.58 -6.15
CA TYR A 318 -14.06 5.15 -5.06
C TYR A 318 -13.40 3.79 -5.35
N HIS A 319 -14.20 2.76 -5.64
CA HIS A 319 -13.69 1.41 -5.90
C HIS A 319 -12.75 1.39 -7.10
N LEU A 320 -13.12 2.02 -8.20
CA LEU A 320 -12.27 2.13 -9.39
C LEU A 320 -10.95 2.85 -9.06
N ALA A 321 -11.00 3.97 -8.34
CA ALA A 321 -9.81 4.73 -7.96
C ALA A 321 -8.88 3.89 -7.06
N ALA A 322 -9.40 3.25 -6.02
CA ALA A 322 -8.61 2.41 -5.11
C ALA A 322 -7.98 1.21 -5.85
N THR A 323 -8.76 0.54 -6.68
CA THR A 323 -8.33 -0.66 -7.42
C THR A 323 -7.26 -0.33 -8.45
N LEU A 324 -7.54 0.61 -9.35
CA LEU A 324 -6.63 0.94 -10.44
C LEU A 324 -5.35 1.59 -9.91
N SER A 325 -5.42 2.34 -8.81
CA SER A 325 -4.23 2.88 -8.13
C SER A 325 -3.37 1.77 -7.53
N SER A 326 -3.97 0.76 -6.89
CA SER A 326 -3.21 -0.39 -6.35
C SER A 326 -2.47 -1.16 -7.46
N MET A 327 -3.07 -1.29 -8.65
CA MET A 327 -2.44 -1.90 -9.83
C MET A 327 -1.36 -1.02 -10.47
N ALA A 328 -1.46 0.30 -10.33
CA ALA A 328 -0.49 1.23 -10.90
C ALA A 328 0.91 1.04 -10.31
N ASN A 329 1.03 0.57 -9.06
CA ASN A 329 2.32 0.30 -8.40
C ASN A 329 3.13 -0.82 -9.10
N PRO A 330 2.62 -2.07 -9.23
CA PRO A 330 3.31 -3.12 -10.00
C PRO A 330 3.56 -2.74 -11.46
N LEU A 331 2.62 -2.05 -12.11
CA LEU A 331 2.80 -1.57 -13.47
C LEU A 331 3.95 -0.57 -13.56
N ALA A 332 4.06 0.38 -12.63
CA ALA A 332 5.17 1.32 -12.56
C ALA A 332 6.51 0.59 -12.37
N CYS A 333 6.55 -0.48 -11.55
CA CYS A 333 7.73 -1.34 -11.41
C CYS A 333 8.13 -2.00 -12.74
N ILE A 334 7.16 -2.57 -13.49
CA ILE A 334 7.41 -3.18 -14.81
C ILE A 334 7.89 -2.13 -15.81
N VAL A 335 7.25 -0.96 -15.86
CA VAL A 335 7.65 0.15 -16.74
C VAL A 335 9.06 0.63 -16.40
N ALA A 336 9.42 0.72 -15.12
CA ALA A 336 10.77 1.06 -14.68
C ALA A 336 11.81 0.02 -15.10
N MET A 337 11.44 -1.27 -15.18
CA MET A 337 12.33 -2.33 -15.69
C MET A 337 12.57 -2.18 -17.20
N VAL A 338 11.56 -1.85 -17.98
CA VAL A 338 11.65 -1.75 -19.45
C VAL A 338 12.25 -0.41 -19.90
N LEU A 339 11.93 0.67 -19.18
CA LEU A 339 12.34 2.04 -19.48
C LEU A 339 13.04 2.68 -18.27
N PRO A 340 14.22 2.18 -17.85
CA PRO A 340 14.96 2.77 -16.75
C PRO A 340 15.57 4.11 -17.19
N SER A 341 15.14 5.21 -16.56
CA SER A 341 15.74 6.53 -16.76
C SER A 341 16.37 7.06 -15.47
N ARG A 342 17.68 7.32 -15.51
CA ARG A 342 18.45 7.86 -14.36
C ARG A 342 18.55 9.39 -14.36
N SER A 343 17.76 10.06 -15.19
CA SER A 343 17.77 11.52 -15.31
C SER A 343 17.06 12.19 -14.13
N LEU A 344 17.81 12.93 -13.31
CA LEU A 344 17.25 13.69 -12.19
C LEU A 344 16.24 14.75 -12.64
N ALA A 345 16.45 15.35 -13.81
CA ALA A 345 15.50 16.28 -14.40
C ALA A 345 14.16 15.59 -14.70
N LEU A 346 14.18 14.38 -15.25
CA LEU A 346 12.96 13.60 -15.50
C LEU A 346 12.27 13.20 -14.19
N LEU A 347 13.03 12.76 -13.18
CA LEU A 347 12.45 12.43 -11.87
C LEU A 347 11.78 13.67 -11.24
N GLY A 348 12.43 14.83 -11.34
CA GLY A 348 11.88 16.11 -10.90
C GLY A 348 10.59 16.49 -11.64
N THR A 349 10.59 16.41 -12.97
CA THR A 349 9.39 16.75 -13.78
C THR A 349 8.23 15.78 -13.52
N LEU A 350 8.50 14.47 -13.43
CA LEU A 350 7.49 13.48 -13.07
C LEU A 350 6.94 13.69 -11.65
N THR A 351 7.78 14.13 -10.72
CA THR A 351 7.33 14.46 -9.36
C THR A 351 6.39 15.67 -9.37
N VAL A 352 6.73 16.72 -10.12
CA VAL A 352 5.86 17.90 -10.27
C VAL A 352 4.55 17.51 -10.95
N ALA A 353 4.58 16.69 -11.99
CA ALA A 353 3.37 16.18 -12.65
C ALA A 353 2.51 15.35 -11.69
N GLY A 354 3.11 14.41 -10.95
CA GLY A 354 2.44 13.63 -9.91
C GLY A 354 1.82 14.50 -8.83
N MET A 355 2.52 15.52 -8.36
CA MET A 355 1.99 16.51 -7.43
C MET A 355 0.81 17.29 -7.99
N GLY A 356 0.77 17.56 -9.30
CA GLY A 356 -0.40 18.18 -9.95
C GLY A 356 -1.67 17.34 -9.79
N PHE A 357 -1.58 16.02 -10.03
CA PHE A 357 -2.68 15.08 -9.79
C PHE A 357 -3.03 14.97 -8.30
N GLY A 358 -2.02 14.89 -7.43
CA GLY A 358 -2.22 14.87 -5.98
C GLY A 358 -2.89 16.14 -5.45
N ALA A 359 -2.55 17.31 -6.00
CA ALA A 359 -3.17 18.58 -5.65
C ALA A 359 -4.63 18.63 -6.08
N TYR A 360 -4.98 18.09 -7.25
CA TYR A 360 -6.39 17.93 -7.65
C TYR A 360 -7.15 17.02 -6.67
N ASN A 361 -6.59 15.86 -6.32
CA ASN A 361 -7.23 14.93 -5.37
C ASN A 361 -7.44 15.57 -3.99
N MET A 362 -6.44 16.30 -3.49
CA MET A 362 -6.53 17.06 -2.24
C MET A 362 -7.55 18.20 -2.35
N ALA A 363 -7.59 18.93 -3.46
CA ALA A 363 -8.59 19.97 -3.67
C ALA A 363 -10.00 19.39 -3.66
N SER A 364 -10.24 18.25 -4.33
CA SER A 364 -11.52 17.55 -4.27
C SER A 364 -11.88 17.11 -2.85
N ALA A 365 -10.91 16.67 -2.04
CA ALA A 365 -11.14 16.36 -0.63
C ALA A 365 -11.52 17.60 0.19
N VAL A 366 -10.81 18.72 0.03
CA VAL A 366 -11.08 19.97 0.76
C VAL A 366 -12.42 20.58 0.36
N MET A 367 -12.79 20.47 -0.92
CA MET A 367 -14.07 20.94 -1.45
C MET A 367 -15.23 19.99 -1.13
N SER A 368 -14.96 18.83 -0.52
CA SER A 368 -15.99 17.95 -0.02
C SER A 368 -16.89 18.71 0.98
N PRO A 369 -18.22 18.65 0.82
CA PRO A 369 -18.95 17.61 0.12
C PRO A 369 -19.31 17.89 -1.36
N CYS A 370 -18.90 19.05 -1.88
CA CYS A 370 -19.24 19.55 -3.23
C CYS A 370 -17.98 19.73 -4.10
N PRO A 371 -17.27 18.64 -4.47
CA PRO A 371 -16.08 18.75 -5.29
C PRO A 371 -16.42 19.14 -6.74
N PRO A 372 -15.42 19.60 -7.52
CA PRO A 372 -15.63 20.02 -8.90
C PRO A 372 -16.24 18.91 -9.76
N LEU A 373 -17.18 19.26 -10.64
CA LEU A 373 -17.84 18.33 -11.58
C LEU A 373 -18.64 17.19 -10.90
N GLN A 374 -19.05 17.35 -9.65
CA GLN A 374 -19.91 16.39 -8.97
C GLN A 374 -21.23 16.18 -9.75
N GLY A 375 -21.67 14.92 -9.85
CA GLY A 375 -22.87 14.53 -10.60
C GLY A 375 -22.68 14.41 -12.12
N SER A 376 -21.49 14.68 -12.64
CA SER A 376 -21.13 14.46 -14.05
C SER A 376 -20.24 13.23 -14.20
N GLN A 377 -20.47 12.43 -15.25
CA GLN A 377 -19.59 11.31 -15.61
C GLN A 377 -18.13 11.74 -15.83
N TRP A 378 -17.92 13.00 -16.23
CA TRP A 378 -16.58 13.57 -16.36
C TRP A 378 -15.89 13.78 -15.02
N GLY A 379 -16.65 14.07 -13.95
CA GLY A 379 -16.12 14.15 -12.59
C GLY A 379 -15.58 12.80 -12.14
N ASP A 380 -16.39 11.75 -12.26
CA ASP A 380 -16.04 10.37 -11.90
C ASP A 380 -14.80 9.89 -12.64
N ALA A 381 -14.75 10.12 -13.97
CA ALA A 381 -13.60 9.74 -14.78
C ALA A 381 -12.33 10.52 -14.39
N THR A 382 -12.46 11.82 -14.10
CA THR A 382 -11.32 12.68 -13.76
C THR A 382 -10.72 12.31 -12.40
N ILE A 383 -11.55 12.08 -11.38
CA ILE A 383 -11.05 11.71 -10.05
C ILE A 383 -10.36 10.34 -10.08
N VAL A 384 -10.94 9.36 -10.78
CA VAL A 384 -10.33 8.03 -10.94
C VAL A 384 -8.99 8.14 -11.67
N LEU A 385 -8.97 8.84 -12.82
CA LEU A 385 -7.76 9.00 -13.61
C LEU A 385 -6.66 9.75 -12.84
N SER A 386 -7.03 10.79 -12.10
CA SER A 386 -6.10 11.56 -11.27
C SER A 386 -5.44 10.70 -10.19
N TRP A 387 -6.21 9.86 -9.48
CA TRP A 387 -5.66 8.92 -8.48
C TRP A 387 -4.70 7.88 -9.09
N VAL A 388 -5.05 7.33 -10.26
CA VAL A 388 -4.21 6.36 -10.97
C VAL A 388 -2.91 7.00 -11.44
N LEU A 389 -2.98 8.19 -12.05
CA LEU A 389 -1.82 8.91 -12.55
C LEU A 389 -0.94 9.40 -11.40
N PHE A 390 -1.52 9.93 -10.31
CA PHE A 390 -0.80 10.26 -9.08
C PHE A 390 0.01 9.07 -8.58
N THR A 391 -0.64 7.92 -8.41
CA THR A 391 0.00 6.72 -7.86
C THR A 391 1.06 6.17 -8.81
N GLY A 392 0.75 6.00 -10.08
CA GLY A 392 1.67 5.44 -11.07
C GLY A 392 2.91 6.31 -11.30
N THR A 393 2.75 7.63 -11.44
CA THR A 393 3.87 8.56 -11.67
C THR A 393 4.81 8.60 -10.47
N LEU A 394 4.28 8.76 -9.26
CA LEU A 394 5.09 8.85 -8.05
C LEU A 394 5.72 7.51 -7.66
N SER A 395 5.06 6.39 -7.94
CA SER A 395 5.67 5.06 -7.76
C SER A 395 6.81 4.82 -8.74
N TYR A 396 6.70 5.26 -10.00
CA TYR A 396 7.84 5.22 -10.92
C TYR A 396 9.03 6.04 -10.40
N VAL A 397 8.79 7.25 -9.87
CA VAL A 397 9.84 8.08 -9.26
C VAL A 397 10.52 7.34 -8.09
N LYS A 398 9.73 6.75 -7.17
CA LYS A 398 10.27 5.96 -6.04
C LYS A 398 11.14 4.81 -6.51
N VAL A 399 10.68 4.04 -7.50
CA VAL A 399 11.40 2.90 -8.06
C VAL A 399 12.73 3.36 -8.69
N MET A 400 12.69 4.40 -9.54
CA MET A 400 13.90 4.89 -10.19
C MET A 400 14.89 5.53 -9.22
N ALA A 401 14.42 6.22 -8.17
CA ALA A 401 15.28 6.72 -7.10
C ALA A 401 16.00 5.56 -6.38
N GLY A 402 15.30 4.45 -6.12
CA GLY A 402 15.88 3.23 -5.57
C GLY A 402 16.95 2.62 -6.50
N VAL A 403 16.70 2.60 -7.81
CA VAL A 403 17.70 2.15 -8.81
C VAL A 403 18.96 3.01 -8.79
N ILE A 404 18.80 4.33 -8.73
CA ILE A 404 19.92 5.28 -8.67
C ILE A 404 20.75 5.04 -7.41
N LEU A 405 20.12 4.98 -6.23
CA LEU A 405 20.86 4.81 -4.96
C LEU A 405 21.48 3.42 -4.82
N ARG A 406 20.83 2.36 -5.33
CA ARG A 406 21.40 1.00 -5.36
C ARG A 406 22.71 0.95 -6.14
N SER A 407 22.80 1.69 -7.25
CA SER A 407 24.02 1.73 -8.06
C SER A 407 25.22 2.36 -7.36
N ARG A 408 25.00 3.07 -6.22
CA ARG A 408 26.04 3.75 -5.46
C ARG A 408 26.60 2.90 -4.34
N SER A 409 25.73 2.43 -3.43
CA SER A 409 26.15 1.58 -2.32
C SER A 409 24.95 0.94 -1.62
N HIS A 410 25.22 -0.18 -0.93
CA HIS A 410 24.27 -0.80 -0.01
C HIS A 410 23.79 0.16 1.08
N SER A 411 24.69 0.94 1.68
CA SER A 411 24.35 1.93 2.72
C SER A 411 23.36 2.99 2.20
N ALA A 412 23.54 3.47 0.96
CA ALA A 412 22.61 4.43 0.36
C ALA A 412 21.19 3.88 0.22
N LEU A 413 21.07 2.58 0.00
CA LEU A 413 19.79 1.89 -0.13
C LEU A 413 19.10 1.66 1.22
N VAL A 414 19.87 1.49 2.31
CA VAL A 414 19.32 1.50 3.67
C VAL A 414 18.76 2.89 4.01
N TRP A 415 19.49 3.95 3.67
CA TRP A 415 19.02 5.33 3.84
C TRP A 415 17.81 5.67 2.97
N TYR A 416 17.67 5.07 1.78
CA TYR A 416 16.44 5.15 0.99
C TYR A 416 15.24 4.65 1.79
N GLY A 417 15.34 3.44 2.36
CA GLY A 417 14.26 2.86 3.16
C GLY A 417 13.94 3.71 4.39
N ALA A 418 14.97 4.25 5.06
CA ALA A 418 14.77 5.16 6.19
C ALA A 418 14.05 6.46 5.77
N ALA A 419 14.44 7.07 4.65
CA ALA A 419 13.81 8.29 4.13
C ALA A 419 12.36 8.07 3.69
N GLU A 420 12.07 6.94 3.04
CA GLU A 420 10.71 6.54 2.65
C GLU A 420 9.81 6.43 3.89
N GLN A 421 10.25 5.67 4.89
CA GLN A 421 9.47 5.46 6.12
C GLN A 421 9.27 6.73 6.93
N LEU A 422 10.32 7.56 7.04
CA LEU A 422 10.23 8.86 7.69
C LEU A 422 9.22 9.76 6.96
N GLY A 423 9.28 9.81 5.63
CA GLY A 423 8.33 10.56 4.82
C GLY A 423 6.88 10.15 5.08
N SER A 424 6.59 8.85 4.98
CA SER A 424 5.25 8.30 5.22
C SER A 424 4.75 8.57 6.63
N LEU A 425 5.62 8.46 7.65
CA LEU A 425 5.28 8.78 9.04
C LEU A 425 4.95 10.26 9.21
N LEU A 426 5.76 11.16 8.65
CA LEU A 426 5.51 12.61 8.71
C LEU A 426 4.20 12.98 8.02
N GLY A 427 3.89 12.37 6.86
CA GLY A 427 2.62 12.57 6.17
C GLY A 427 1.41 12.15 7.01
N ALA A 428 1.50 10.99 7.67
CA ALA A 428 0.43 10.50 8.55
C ALA A 428 0.26 11.38 9.80
N LEU A 429 1.36 11.74 10.46
CA LEU A 429 1.33 12.61 11.66
C LEU A 429 0.84 14.02 11.34
N LEU A 430 1.05 14.50 10.11
CA LEU A 430 0.50 15.77 9.64
C LEU A 430 -1.02 15.67 9.42
N MET A 431 -1.49 14.65 8.70
CA MET A 431 -2.91 14.55 8.33
C MET A 431 -3.81 14.11 9.47
N PHE A 432 -3.33 13.26 10.37
CA PHE A 432 -4.14 12.75 11.48
C PHE A 432 -4.80 13.87 12.31
N PRO A 433 -4.09 14.89 12.83
CA PRO A 433 -4.72 15.99 13.54
C PRO A 433 -5.56 16.91 12.63
N LEU A 434 -5.15 17.13 11.37
CA LEU A 434 -5.92 17.94 10.42
C LEU A 434 -7.33 17.37 10.19
N ILE A 435 -7.44 16.04 10.14
CA ILE A 435 -8.71 15.34 9.97
C ILE A 435 -9.44 15.20 11.31
N ASN A 436 -8.81 14.61 12.32
CA ASN A 436 -9.50 14.15 13.54
C ASN A 436 -9.65 15.21 14.64
N VAL A 437 -8.78 16.23 14.65
CA VAL A 437 -8.76 17.26 15.71
C VAL A 437 -9.31 18.58 15.17
N TYR A 438 -8.82 19.00 14.00
CA TYR A 438 -9.25 20.26 13.38
C TYR A 438 -10.47 20.11 12.47
N SER A 439 -10.86 18.88 12.11
CA SER A 439 -12.02 18.58 11.26
C SER A 439 -12.05 19.42 9.98
N PHE A 440 -10.89 19.54 9.33
CA PHE A 440 -10.72 20.37 8.13
C PHE A 440 -11.52 19.87 6.92
N PHE A 441 -11.82 18.57 6.90
CA PHE A 441 -12.56 17.90 5.83
C PHE A 441 -14.00 17.60 6.27
N LYS A 442 -14.96 17.74 5.36
CA LYS A 442 -16.37 17.48 5.63
C LYS A 442 -16.86 16.26 4.85
N SER A 443 -17.60 15.39 5.52
CA SER A 443 -18.25 14.24 4.88
C SER A 443 -19.40 14.70 3.99
N ALA A 444 -19.63 13.98 2.89
CA ALA A 444 -20.77 14.20 2.00
C ALA A 444 -21.90 13.22 2.29
N ASP A 445 -23.13 13.71 2.29
CA ASP A 445 -24.33 12.88 2.18
C ASP A 445 -24.97 13.11 0.80
N TYR A 446 -24.76 12.13 -0.08
CA TYR A 446 -25.00 12.25 -1.52
C TYR A 446 -26.41 12.78 -1.89
N CYS A 447 -27.45 12.46 -1.09
CA CYS A 447 -28.83 12.84 -1.40
C CYS A 447 -29.31 14.12 -0.69
N SER A 448 -28.60 14.63 0.32
CA SER A 448 -28.96 15.86 1.04
C SER A 448 -28.09 17.07 0.65
N LEU A 449 -27.29 16.95 -0.42
CA LEU A 449 -26.37 17.97 -0.88
C LEU A 449 -27.09 19.17 -1.52
N ASN A 450 -27.01 20.33 -0.84
CA ASN A 450 -27.26 21.63 -1.44
C ASN A 450 -25.92 22.27 -1.84
N CYS A 451 -25.34 21.80 -2.95
CA CYS A 451 -24.15 22.42 -3.51
C CYS A 451 -24.52 23.70 -4.26
N PRO A 452 -23.84 24.84 -4.02
CA PRO A 452 -24.04 26.03 -4.83
C PRO A 452 -23.65 25.72 -6.28
N VAL A 453 -24.56 26.02 -7.21
CA VAL A 453 -24.42 25.82 -8.67
C VAL A 453 -23.34 26.72 -9.24
#